data_AF-R6E4X3-F1
#
_entry.id   AF-R6E4X3-F1
#
_cell.length_a   1.000
_cell.length_b   1.000
_cell.length_c   1.000
_cell.angle_alpha   90.00
_cell.angle_beta   90.00
_cell.angle_gamma   90.00
#
_symmetry.space_group_name_H-M   'P 1'
#
loop_
_entity.id
_entity.type
_entity.pdbx_description
1 polymer ?
#
loop_
_entity_poly.entity_id
_entity_poly.type
_entity_poly.pdbx_seq_one_letter_code
_entity_poly.pdbx_strand_id
1 'polypeptide(L)'
;MNGVKAESNLEVLERSYYNSCQSYKNNPKEASAEDWAAYASRIEACSVIGEGKIKKIPSLYFGKTKTMQKNWWKLQELEEKTFLEIVSGAKPISYFDRFVAKWKKQKGDLITNEVQQELKEEKITQ
;
A
#
# COMPACT_ATOMS: atom_id res chain seq x y z
N MET A 1 5.21 -19.10 -13.36
CA MET A 1 3.84 -19.64 -13.14
C MET A 1 2.96 -19.06 -14.24
N ASN A 2 2.30 -19.90 -15.04
CA ASN A 2 1.65 -19.48 -16.28
C ASN A 2 0.25 -18.88 -16.08
N GLY A 3 -0.07 -18.42 -14.86
CA GLY A 3 -1.33 -17.74 -14.53
C GLY A 3 -2.61 -18.59 -14.61
N VAL A 4 -2.52 -19.90 -14.87
CA VAL A 4 -3.68 -20.78 -15.03
C VAL A 4 -3.68 -21.85 -13.93
N LYS A 5 -4.78 -21.93 -13.17
CA LYS A 5 -5.04 -22.94 -12.13
C LYS A 5 -6.32 -23.71 -12.52
N ALA A 6 -6.25 -25.04 -12.49
CA ALA A 6 -7.42 -25.87 -12.77
C ALA A 6 -8.49 -25.70 -11.68
N GLU A 7 -9.78 -25.75 -12.05
CA GLU A 7 -10.89 -25.54 -11.12
C GLU A 7 -10.88 -26.55 -9.95
N SER A 8 -10.45 -27.79 -10.21
CA SER A 8 -10.29 -28.85 -9.21
C SER A 8 -9.25 -28.53 -8.14
N ASN A 9 -8.34 -27.60 -8.42
CA ASN A 9 -7.23 -27.24 -7.55
C ASN A 9 -7.51 -25.92 -6.80
N LEU A 10 -8.70 -25.34 -6.98
CA LEU A 10 -9.12 -24.14 -6.25
C LEU A 10 -9.38 -24.48 -4.78
N GLU A 11 -8.90 -23.62 -3.89
CA GLU A 11 -9.27 -23.68 -2.49
C GLU A 11 -10.75 -23.36 -2.30
N VAL A 12 -11.35 -23.77 -1.19
CA VAL A 12 -12.80 -23.68 -0.95
C VAL A 12 -13.35 -22.26 -1.19
N LEU A 13 -12.63 -21.25 -0.72
CA LEU A 13 -13.01 -19.85 -0.92
C LEU A 13 -12.87 -19.40 -2.38
N GLU A 14 -11.76 -19.77 -3.04
CA GLU A 14 -11.54 -19.45 -4.47
C GLU A 14 -12.63 -20.06 -5.34
N ARG A 15 -13.03 -21.30 -5.04
CA ARG A 15 -14.05 -22.03 -5.76
C ARG A 15 -15.44 -21.42 -5.56
N SER A 16 -15.76 -20.99 -4.34
CA SER A 16 -17.02 -20.28 -4.04
C SER A 16 -17.16 -19.01 -4.88
N TYR A 17 -16.14 -18.15 -4.88
CA TYR A 17 -16.16 -16.93 -5.69
C TYR A 17 -16.14 -17.19 -7.19
N TYR A 18 -15.39 -18.20 -7.64
CA TYR A 18 -15.40 -18.61 -9.04
C TYR A 18 -16.83 -18.99 -9.48
N ASN A 19 -17.51 -19.82 -8.72
CA ASN A 19 -18.88 -20.26 -9.02
C ASN A 19 -19.86 -19.08 -9.05
N SER A 20 -19.82 -18.19 -8.05
CA SER A 20 -20.67 -16.99 -8.02
C SER A 20 -20.43 -16.06 -9.20
N CYS A 21 -19.16 -15.83 -9.56
CA CYS A 21 -18.84 -15.00 -10.72
C CYS A 21 -19.30 -15.65 -12.04
N GLN A 22 -19.18 -16.97 -12.19
CA GLN A 22 -19.69 -17.68 -13.38
C GLN A 22 -21.22 -17.71 -13.43
N SER A 23 -21.89 -17.87 -12.29
CA SER A 23 -23.35 -17.79 -12.15
C SER A 23 -23.86 -16.46 -12.71
N TYR A 24 -23.31 -15.34 -12.24
CA TYR A 24 -23.65 -14.01 -12.75
C TYR A 24 -23.31 -13.85 -14.24
N LYS A 25 -22.11 -14.29 -14.67
CA LYS A 25 -21.68 -14.14 -16.07
C LYS A 25 -22.57 -14.91 -17.05
N ASN A 26 -23.05 -16.09 -16.66
CA ASN A 26 -23.85 -16.96 -17.52
C ASN A 26 -25.33 -16.58 -17.50
N ASN A 27 -25.88 -16.14 -16.36
CA ASN A 27 -27.30 -15.80 -16.23
C ASN A 27 -27.54 -14.55 -15.35
N PRO A 28 -27.16 -13.35 -15.82
CA PRO A 28 -27.19 -12.13 -15.00
C PRO A 28 -28.60 -11.70 -14.58
N LYS A 29 -29.66 -12.14 -15.30
CA LYS A 29 -31.06 -11.79 -14.98
C LYS A 29 -31.67 -12.62 -13.84
N GLU A 30 -31.12 -13.80 -13.58
CA GLU A 30 -31.58 -14.73 -12.53
C GLU A 30 -30.57 -14.85 -11.39
N ALA A 31 -29.40 -14.23 -11.53
CA ALA A 31 -28.34 -14.25 -10.54
C ALA A 31 -28.75 -13.51 -9.26
N SER A 32 -28.24 -14.01 -8.14
CA SER A 32 -28.45 -13.39 -6.83
C SER A 32 -27.72 -12.04 -6.72
N ALA A 33 -28.14 -11.23 -5.75
CA ALA A 33 -27.45 -9.98 -5.43
C ALA A 33 -25.99 -10.26 -4.99
N GLU A 34 -25.76 -11.38 -4.33
CA GLU A 34 -24.45 -11.86 -3.91
C GLU A 34 -23.56 -12.25 -5.12
N ASP A 35 -24.12 -12.91 -6.13
CA ASP A 35 -23.39 -13.26 -7.36
C ASP A 35 -23.00 -12.01 -8.15
N TRP A 36 -23.91 -11.04 -8.27
CA TRP A 36 -23.62 -9.72 -8.86
C TRP A 36 -22.52 -9.01 -8.08
N ALA A 37 -22.63 -8.94 -6.74
CA ALA A 37 -21.65 -8.25 -5.91
C ALA A 37 -20.27 -8.91 -5.99
N ALA A 38 -20.20 -10.25 -6.03
CA ALA A 38 -18.97 -10.99 -6.23
C ALA A 38 -18.33 -10.68 -7.59
N TYR A 39 -19.11 -10.67 -8.66
CA TYR A 39 -18.63 -10.37 -10.01
C TYR A 39 -18.18 -8.90 -10.15
N ALA A 40 -19.02 -7.95 -9.76
CA ALA A 40 -18.73 -6.53 -9.86
C ALA A 40 -17.48 -6.15 -9.05
N SER A 41 -17.34 -6.66 -7.82
CA SER A 41 -16.19 -6.34 -6.97
C SER A 41 -14.86 -6.94 -7.44
N ARG A 42 -14.86 -8.13 -8.05
CA ARG A 42 -13.62 -8.86 -8.38
C ARG A 42 -13.22 -8.77 -9.84
N ILE A 43 -14.18 -8.61 -10.75
CA ILE A 43 -13.95 -8.60 -12.19
C ILE A 43 -14.05 -7.19 -12.74
N GLU A 44 -15.16 -6.50 -12.48
CA GLU A 44 -15.44 -5.19 -13.09
C GLU A 44 -14.68 -4.04 -12.40
N ALA A 45 -14.58 -4.05 -11.07
CA ALA A 45 -13.92 -2.99 -10.31
C ALA A 45 -12.44 -2.78 -10.72
N CYS A 46 -11.74 -3.86 -11.08
CA CYS A 46 -10.35 -3.78 -11.56
C CYS A 46 -10.26 -3.10 -12.93
N SER A 47 -11.26 -3.27 -13.79
CA SER A 47 -11.35 -2.62 -15.12
C SER A 47 -11.48 -1.11 -14.99
N VAL A 48 -12.30 -0.65 -14.04
CA VAL A 48 -12.49 0.78 -13.74
C VAL A 48 -11.17 1.47 -13.37
N ILE A 49 -10.27 0.76 -12.68
CA ILE A 49 -8.92 1.26 -12.35
C ILE A 49 -8.05 1.37 -13.61
N GLY A 50 -8.21 0.46 -14.58
CA GLY A 50 -7.48 0.49 -15.84
C GLY A 50 -7.96 1.57 -16.82
N GLU A 51 -9.26 1.82 -16.86
CA GLU A 51 -9.93 2.74 -17.79
C GLU A 51 -10.01 4.19 -17.26
N GLY A 52 -9.90 4.38 -15.95
CA GLY A 52 -9.84 5.70 -15.34
C GLY A 52 -8.58 6.47 -15.73
N LYS A 53 -8.63 7.81 -15.68
CA LYS A 53 -7.45 8.69 -15.79
C LYS A 53 -6.59 8.59 -14.51
N ILE A 54 -6.01 7.42 -14.26
CA ILE A 54 -5.20 7.16 -13.08
C ILE A 54 -3.74 7.46 -13.41
N LYS A 55 -3.17 8.42 -12.70
CA LYS A 55 -1.73 8.63 -12.67
C LYS A 55 -1.12 7.55 -11.77
N LYS A 56 -0.59 6.47 -12.38
CA LYS A 56 0.19 5.47 -11.66
C LYS A 56 1.51 6.10 -11.22
N ILE A 57 1.65 6.30 -9.91
CA ILE A 57 2.92 6.73 -9.30
C ILE A 57 3.49 5.48 -8.63
N PRO A 58 4.52 4.83 -9.21
CA PRO A 58 5.15 3.69 -8.56
C PRO A 58 5.79 4.18 -7.26
N SER A 59 5.48 3.51 -6.14
CA SER A 59 6.22 3.78 -4.90
C SER A 59 7.67 3.37 -5.14
N LEU A 60 8.59 4.25 -4.79
CA LEU A 60 10.00 4.01 -5.05
C LEU A 60 10.51 2.86 -4.18
N TYR A 61 10.05 2.75 -2.93
CA TYR A 61 10.54 1.79 -1.96
C TYR A 61 9.39 1.15 -1.18
N PHE A 62 9.36 -0.18 -1.12
CA PHE A 62 8.35 -0.96 -0.37
C PHE A 62 8.93 -1.70 0.84
N GLY A 63 10.26 -1.69 1.02
CA GLY A 63 10.96 -2.41 2.06
C GLY A 63 10.91 -1.75 3.44
N LYS A 64 11.54 -2.41 4.41
CA LYS A 64 11.85 -1.85 5.74
C LYS A 64 13.32 -2.09 6.05
N THR A 65 14.08 -1.02 6.12
CA THR A 65 15.51 -1.09 6.45
C THR A 65 15.73 -1.58 7.88
N LYS A 66 16.95 -2.03 8.17
CA LYS A 66 17.33 -2.49 9.52
C LYS A 66 17.12 -1.43 10.60
N THR A 67 17.46 -0.18 10.31
CA THR A 67 17.28 0.90 11.29
C THR A 67 15.82 1.30 11.43
N MET A 68 15.02 1.26 10.35
CA MET A 68 13.57 1.48 10.44
C MET A 68 12.92 0.52 11.43
N GLN A 69 13.22 -0.78 11.37
CA GLN A 69 12.58 -1.76 12.25
C GLN A 69 12.77 -1.48 13.74
N LYS A 70 13.89 -0.85 14.14
CA LYS A 70 14.23 -0.60 15.55
C LYS A 70 13.87 0.81 16.03
N ASN A 71 13.99 1.80 15.15
CA ASN A 71 14.00 3.21 15.53
C ASN A 71 12.86 4.03 14.91
N TRP A 72 12.13 3.48 13.93
CA TRP A 72 11.10 4.24 13.22
C TRP A 72 9.99 4.76 14.13
N TRP A 73 9.54 3.94 15.09
CA TRP A 73 8.47 4.34 16.02
C TRP A 73 8.82 5.61 16.83
N LYS A 74 10.08 5.79 17.23
CA LYS A 74 10.54 6.99 17.96
C LYS A 74 10.49 8.24 17.09
N LEU A 75 10.83 8.06 15.81
CA LEU A 75 10.78 9.14 14.83
C LEU A 75 9.33 9.55 14.54
N GLN A 76 8.42 8.56 14.42
CA GLN A 76 6.99 8.81 14.25
C GLN A 76 6.38 9.52 15.46
N GLU A 77 6.71 9.10 16.68
CA GLU A 77 6.23 9.77 17.90
C GLU A 77 6.73 11.22 17.98
N LEU A 78 8.01 11.46 17.65
CA LEU A 78 8.58 12.80 17.58
C LEU A 78 7.87 13.68 16.55
N GLU A 79 7.57 13.11 15.38
CA GLU A 79 6.86 13.77 14.29
C GLU A 79 5.43 14.13 14.71
N GLU A 80 4.63 13.15 15.11
CA GLU A 80 3.24 13.33 15.52
C GLU A 80 3.10 14.38 16.62
N LYS A 81 3.93 14.30 17.66
CA LYS A 81 3.94 15.29 18.74
C LYS A 81 4.28 16.69 18.25
N THR A 82 5.31 16.82 17.41
CA THR A 82 5.75 18.14 16.93
C THR A 82 4.68 18.78 16.05
N PHE A 83 4.09 18.00 15.13
CA PHE A 83 3.04 18.50 14.25
C PHE A 83 1.80 18.91 15.04
N LEU A 84 1.40 18.13 16.05
CA LEU A 84 0.30 18.49 16.92
C LEU A 84 0.58 19.80 17.68
N GLU A 85 1.77 19.97 18.24
CA GLU A 85 2.17 21.20 18.93
C GLU A 85 2.18 22.43 17.99
N ILE A 86 2.56 22.25 16.72
CA ILE A 86 2.56 23.33 15.73
C ILE A 86 1.12 23.69 15.32
N VAL A 87 0.31 22.70 14.96
CA VAL A 87 -1.07 22.92 14.49
C VAL A 87 -1.98 23.45 15.60
N SER A 88 -1.77 23.04 16.85
CA SER A 88 -2.49 23.58 18.01
C SER A 88 -2.04 24.98 18.42
N GLY A 89 -0.98 25.53 17.81
CA GLY A 89 -0.42 26.83 18.16
C GLY A 89 0.44 26.83 19.43
N ALA A 90 0.67 25.68 20.07
CA ALA A 90 1.59 25.56 21.20
C ALA A 90 3.05 25.85 20.82
N LYS A 91 3.41 25.69 19.53
CA LYS A 91 4.71 26.06 18.97
C LYS A 91 4.55 26.81 17.65
N PRO A 92 5.46 27.78 17.36
CA PRO A 92 5.44 28.47 16.08
C PRO A 92 5.87 27.53 14.94
N ILE A 93 5.48 27.86 13.71
CA ILE A 93 5.87 27.10 12.50
C ILE A 93 7.39 26.99 12.32
N SER A 94 8.15 28.00 12.76
CA SER A 94 9.63 27.98 12.76
C SER A 94 10.24 26.89 13.65
N TYR A 95 9.45 26.24 14.51
CA TYR A 95 9.91 25.08 15.27
C TYR A 95 10.13 23.84 14.39
N PHE A 96 9.57 23.82 13.17
CA PHE A 96 9.78 22.73 12.21
C PHE A 96 11.28 22.48 11.91
N ASP A 97 12.09 23.52 11.78
CA ASP A 97 13.53 23.37 11.55
C ASP A 97 14.23 22.64 12.71
N ARG A 98 13.77 22.88 13.95
CA ARG A 98 14.27 22.16 15.13
C ARG A 98 13.82 20.71 15.14
N PHE A 99 12.61 20.43 14.68
CA PHE A 99 12.13 19.06 14.49
C PHE A 99 13.02 18.32 13.49
N VAL A 100 13.29 18.90 12.32
CA VAL A 100 14.16 18.29 11.31
C VAL A 100 15.53 17.98 11.89
N ALA A 101 16.15 18.92 12.62
CA ALA A 101 17.45 18.69 13.26
C ALA A 101 17.41 17.53 14.28
N LYS A 102 16.35 17.45 15.10
CA LYS A 102 16.17 16.35 16.07
C LYS A 102 15.92 15.01 15.37
N TRP A 103 15.08 14.99 14.34
CA TRP A 103 14.75 13.81 13.57
C TRP A 103 16.00 13.21 12.92
N LYS A 104 16.82 14.06 12.30
CA LYS A 104 18.14 13.68 11.74
C LYS A 104 19.06 13.09 12.80
N LYS A 105 19.20 13.75 13.95
CA LYS A 105 20.01 13.26 15.08
C LYS A 105 19.53 11.91 15.62
N GLN A 106 18.24 11.61 15.52
CA GLN A 106 17.65 10.34 15.94
C GLN A 106 17.74 9.23 14.88
N LYS A 107 18.77 9.27 14.02
CA LYS A 107 19.05 8.31 12.96
C LYS A 107 18.10 8.38 11.75
N GLY A 108 17.36 9.48 11.59
CA GLY A 108 16.56 9.70 10.38
C GLY A 108 17.42 9.79 9.10
N ASP A 109 18.61 10.41 9.18
CA ASP A 109 19.55 10.43 8.05
C ASP A 109 20.07 9.04 7.71
N LEU A 110 20.32 8.19 8.72
CA LEU A 110 20.76 6.81 8.52
C LEU A 110 19.70 6.00 7.77
N ILE A 111 18.43 6.12 8.17
CA ILE A 111 17.32 5.45 7.49
C ILE A 111 17.21 5.93 6.03
N THR A 112 17.33 7.24 5.80
CA THR A 112 17.28 7.81 4.45
C THR A 112 18.40 7.26 3.56
N ASN A 113 19.61 7.12 4.11
CA ASN A 113 20.74 6.53 3.42
C ASN A 113 20.55 5.04 3.13
N GLU A 114 20.04 4.27 4.09
CA GLU A 114 19.73 2.83 3.90
C GLU A 114 18.70 2.64 2.78
N VAL A 115 17.61 3.42 2.77
CA VAL A 115 16.61 3.39 1.68
C VAL A 115 17.27 3.73 0.34
N GLN A 116 18.12 4.75 0.29
CA GLN A 116 18.81 5.13 -0.95
C GLN A 116 19.78 4.06 -1.45
N GLN A 117 20.41 3.30 -0.56
CA GLN A 117 21.26 2.17 -0.92
C GLN A 117 20.44 1.03 -1.51
N GLU A 118 19.37 0.61 -0.82
CA GLU A 118 18.48 -0.47 -1.29
C GLU A 118 17.85 -0.11 -2.66
N LEU A 119 17.45 1.15 -2.86
CA LEU A 119 16.96 1.65 -4.15
C LEU A 119 17.99 1.60 -5.28
N LYS A 120 19.28 1.77 -4.98
CA LYS A 120 20.36 1.66 -5.98
C LYS A 120 20.60 0.20 -6.35
N GLU A 121 20.57 -0.70 -5.37
CA GLU A 121 20.74 -2.15 -5.58
C GLU A 121 19.57 -2.76 -6.37
N GLU A 122 18.33 -2.35 -6.09
CA GLU A 122 17.16 -2.79 -6.86
C GLU A 122 17.23 -2.36 -8.34
N LYS A 123 17.72 -1.14 -8.62
CA LYS A 123 17.89 -0.64 -9.99
C LYS A 123 19.03 -1.31 -10.77
N ILE A 124 19.97 -1.96 -10.09
CA ILE A 124 21.07 -2.71 -10.73
C ILE A 124 20.63 -4.14 -11.07
N THR A 125 19.58 -4.63 -10.39
CA THR A 125 19.09 -6.01 -10.51
C THR A 125 17.87 -6.14 -11.44
N GLN A 126 17.28 -5.02 -11.88
CA GLN A 126 16.23 -4.93 -12.90
C GLN A 126 16.82 -4.56 -14.26
#